data_AF-A0A0R3U4H2-F1
#
_entry.id   AF-A0A0R3U4H2-F1
#
_cell.length_a   1.000
_cell.length_b   1.000
_cell.length_c   1.000
_cell.angle_alpha   90.00
_cell.angle_beta   90.00
_cell.angle_gamma   90.00
#
_symmetry.space_group_name_H-M   'P 1'
#
loop_
_entity.id
_entity.type
_entity.pdbx_description
1 polymer ?
#
loop_
_entity_poly.entity_id
_entity_poly.type
_entity_poly.pdbx_seq_one_letter_code
_entity_poly.pdbx_strand_id
1 'polypeptide(L)'
;MAGNRTYDECSICLSLPTDPHILPACKHYFCGACINNLRPIDDELRCPNCRAIFTQDEIHPYIPPEKNAKYCLDLECSPDSGCKKLHIDNFFTDQPATEYVPPPPPEEAPRPATPETWKPPPKAKYCFDVCCPGGLEATCGRKHESDFGLA
;
A
#
# COMPACT_ATOMS: atom_id res chain seq x y z
N MET A 1 -7.42 -6.53 -4.43
CA MET A 1 -6.58 -6.92 -3.27
C MET A 1 -5.13 -7.00 -3.74
N ALA A 2 -4.43 -5.87 -3.86
CA ALA A 2 -3.00 -5.88 -4.15
C ALA A 2 -2.27 -6.08 -2.82
N GLY A 3 -1.66 -7.25 -2.65
CA GLY A 3 -0.97 -7.64 -1.43
C GLY A 3 0.16 -6.66 -1.13
N ASN A 4 0.15 -6.14 0.09
CA ASN A 4 1.21 -5.36 0.71
C ASN A 4 2.42 -6.29 0.95
N ARG A 5 3.13 -6.67 -0.13
CA ARG A 5 4.34 -7.48 -0.04
C ARG A 5 5.44 -6.56 0.49
N THR A 6 5.80 -6.81 1.74
CA THR A 6 7.01 -6.36 2.42
C THR A 6 8.17 -6.32 1.43
N TYR A 7 8.75 -5.14 1.25
CA TYR A 7 9.93 -4.87 0.44
C TYR A 7 11.19 -5.48 1.10
N ASP A 8 11.09 -6.66 1.67
CA ASP A 8 12.15 -7.26 2.50
C ASP A 8 12.41 -8.72 2.14
N GLU A 9 11.63 -9.29 1.21
CA GLU A 9 11.68 -10.71 0.84
C GLU A 9 11.84 -10.89 -0.67
N CYS A 10 12.71 -11.81 -1.07
CA CYS A 10 12.86 -12.20 -2.48
C CYS A 10 11.67 -13.09 -2.89
N SER A 11 10.90 -12.69 -3.92
CA SER A 11 9.75 -13.47 -4.40
C SER A 11 10.08 -14.83 -5.01
N ILE A 12 11.36 -15.16 -5.23
CA ILE A 12 11.80 -16.44 -5.82
C ILE A 12 12.08 -17.46 -4.71
N CYS A 13 12.92 -17.11 -3.73
CA CYS A 13 13.27 -18.01 -2.62
C CYS A 13 12.47 -17.78 -1.34
N LEU A 14 11.61 -16.75 -1.30
CA LEU A 14 10.77 -16.38 -0.16
C LEU A 14 11.59 -16.17 1.13
N SER A 15 12.77 -15.57 1.00
CA SER A 15 13.70 -15.28 2.10
C SER A 15 14.30 -13.88 1.93
N LEU A 16 14.95 -13.37 2.99
CA LEU A 16 15.70 -12.12 2.93
C LEU A 16 16.70 -12.16 1.75
N PRO A 17 16.69 -11.18 0.83
CA PRO A 17 17.61 -11.14 -0.28
C PRO A 17 19.07 -11.15 0.18
N THR A 18 19.83 -12.15 -0.29
CA THR A 18 21.28 -12.20 -0.17
C THR A 18 21.89 -11.75 -1.49
N ASP A 19 22.84 -10.82 -1.45
CA ASP A 19 23.42 -10.20 -2.65
C ASP A 19 22.33 -9.65 -3.60
N PRO A 20 21.54 -8.64 -3.15
CA PRO A 20 20.37 -8.21 -3.88
C PRO A 20 20.76 -7.59 -5.23
N HIS A 21 20.02 -7.96 -6.26
CA HIS A 21 20.13 -7.41 -7.61
C HIS A 21 18.82 -6.79 -8.03
N ILE A 22 18.86 -5.62 -8.67
CA ILE A 22 17.72 -4.85 -9.13
C ILE A 22 17.59 -4.90 -10.65
N LEU A 23 16.34 -4.96 -11.12
CA LEU A 23 15.98 -4.75 -12.53
C LEU A 23 15.61 -3.28 -12.74
N PRO A 24 16.41 -2.46 -13.45
CA PRO A 24 16.22 -1.01 -13.55
C PRO A 24 14.85 -0.61 -14.11
N ALA A 25 14.34 -1.37 -15.09
CA ALA A 25 13.08 -1.09 -15.76
C ALA A 25 11.85 -1.17 -14.83
N CYS A 26 11.85 -2.09 -13.86
CA CYS A 26 10.71 -2.32 -12.97
C CYS A 26 11.01 -2.13 -11.48
N LYS A 27 12.27 -1.86 -11.12
CA LYS A 27 12.77 -1.62 -9.76
C LYS A 27 12.47 -2.73 -8.74
N HIS A 28 12.15 -3.93 -9.21
CA HIS A 28 12.08 -5.12 -8.36
C HIS A 28 13.49 -5.68 -8.15
N TYR A 29 13.76 -6.16 -6.95
CA TYR A 29 15.01 -6.81 -6.61
C TYR A 29 14.80 -8.22 -6.06
N PHE A 30 15.82 -9.04 -6.23
CA PHE A 30 15.86 -10.46 -5.89
C PHE A 30 17.27 -10.82 -5.43
N CYS A 31 17.49 -12.02 -4.87
CA CYS A 31 18.86 -12.50 -4.67
C CYS A 31 19.59 -12.62 -6.02
N GLY A 32 20.90 -12.34 -6.05
CA GLY A 32 21.71 -12.50 -7.26
C GLY A 32 21.61 -13.90 -7.83
N ALA A 33 21.78 -14.94 -7.01
CA ALA A 33 21.61 -16.32 -7.46
C ALA A 33 20.19 -16.61 -7.97
N CYS A 34 19.15 -15.99 -7.40
CA CYS A 34 17.77 -16.27 -7.80
C CYS A 34 17.45 -15.68 -9.18
N ILE A 35 17.81 -14.41 -9.42
CA ILE A 35 17.55 -13.77 -10.72
C ILE A 35 18.39 -14.38 -11.84
N ASN A 36 19.66 -14.75 -11.55
CA ASN A 36 20.55 -15.33 -12.56
C ASN A 36 20.14 -16.77 -12.98
N ASN A 37 19.37 -17.47 -12.16
CA ASN A 37 18.88 -18.82 -12.47
C ASN A 37 17.50 -18.83 -13.15
N LEU A 38 16.93 -17.67 -13.48
CA LEU A 38 15.69 -17.60 -14.21
C LEU A 38 15.86 -18.19 -15.61
N ARG A 39 14.88 -19.01 -16.01
CA ARG A 39 14.83 -19.54 -17.37
C ARG A 39 13.93 -18.66 -18.23
N PRO A 40 14.33 -18.39 -19.48
CA PRO A 40 13.47 -17.65 -20.41
C PRO A 40 12.21 -18.46 -20.73
N ILE A 41 11.13 -17.74 -20.98
CA ILE A 41 9.87 -18.27 -21.52
C ILE A 41 9.69 -17.60 -22.88
N ASP A 42 9.61 -18.41 -23.95
CA ASP A 42 9.57 -17.93 -25.33
C ASP A 42 10.81 -17.07 -25.70
N ASP A 43 11.99 -17.53 -25.30
CA ASP A 43 13.29 -16.84 -25.48
C ASP A 43 13.42 -15.47 -24.76
N GLU A 44 12.46 -15.10 -23.92
CA GLU A 44 12.46 -13.84 -23.16
C GLU A 44 12.56 -14.09 -21.64
N LEU A 45 13.46 -13.35 -20.97
CA LEU A 45 13.47 -13.28 -19.51
C LEU A 45 12.39 -12.31 -19.04
N ARG A 46 11.63 -12.72 -18.01
CA ARG A 46 10.51 -11.95 -17.48
C ARG A 46 10.60 -11.82 -15.97
N CYS A 47 10.38 -10.61 -15.47
CA CYS A 47 10.39 -10.34 -14.04
C CYS A 47 9.31 -11.16 -13.32
N PRO A 48 9.62 -11.94 -12.27
CA PRO A 48 8.63 -12.74 -11.54
C PRO A 48 7.51 -11.92 -10.89
N ASN A 49 7.76 -10.63 -10.59
CA ASN A 49 6.79 -9.77 -9.92
C ASN A 49 5.81 -9.10 -10.88
N CYS A 50 6.29 -8.60 -12.02
CA CYS A 50 5.47 -7.78 -12.94
C CYS A 50 5.49 -8.23 -14.40
N ARG A 51 6.25 -9.29 -14.73
CA ARG A 51 6.42 -9.85 -16.09
C ARG A 51 7.05 -8.90 -17.11
N ALA A 52 7.63 -7.78 -16.66
CA ALA A 52 8.45 -6.93 -17.52
C ALA A 52 9.59 -7.74 -18.13
N ILE A 53 9.80 -7.58 -19.44
CA ILE A 53 10.88 -8.23 -20.17
C ILE A 53 12.19 -7.51 -19.84
N PHE A 54 13.26 -8.27 -19.67
CA PHE A 54 14.60 -7.74 -19.43
C PHE A 54 15.65 -8.66 -20.06
N THR A 55 16.88 -8.17 -20.16
CA THR A 55 18.06 -8.90 -20.62
C THR A 55 19.03 -9.14 -19.47
N GLN A 56 19.89 -10.16 -19.58
CA GLN A 56 20.80 -10.52 -18.48
C GLN A 56 21.73 -9.36 -18.09
N ASP A 57 22.17 -8.55 -19.06
CA ASP A 57 23.03 -7.39 -18.86
C ASP A 57 22.36 -6.25 -18.09
N GLU A 58 21.02 -6.24 -18.01
CA GLU A 58 20.27 -5.25 -17.23
C GLU A 58 20.19 -5.59 -15.74
N ILE A 59 20.69 -6.75 -15.30
CA ILE A 59 20.69 -7.14 -13.89
C ILE A 59 21.84 -6.43 -13.17
N HIS A 60 21.52 -5.51 -12.27
CA HIS A 60 22.53 -4.73 -11.55
C HIS A 60 22.57 -5.09 -10.07
N PRO A 61 23.76 -5.24 -9.44
CA PRO A 61 23.85 -5.37 -8.00
C PRO A 61 23.27 -4.11 -7.34
N TYR A 62 22.41 -4.32 -6.35
CA TYR A 62 21.82 -3.26 -5.55
C TYR A 62 22.46 -3.29 -4.19
N ILE A 63 23.30 -2.30 -3.91
CA ILE A 63 23.78 -2.06 -2.55
C ILE A 63 22.79 -1.06 -1.96
N PRO A 64 21.91 -1.46 -1.02
CA PRO A 64 21.07 -0.50 -0.34
C PRO A 64 22.00 0.54 0.29
N PRO A 65 21.73 1.84 0.10
CA PRO A 65 22.52 2.86 0.76
C PRO A 65 22.45 2.56 2.26
N GLU A 66 23.61 2.49 2.90
CA GLU A 66 23.74 2.29 4.33
C GLU A 66 22.98 3.41 5.06
N LYS A 67 21.67 3.21 5.29
CA LYS A 67 20.89 4.01 6.20
C LYS A 67 21.23 3.52 7.60
N ASN A 68 22.47 3.76 7.99
CA ASN A 68 23.00 3.56 9.33
C ASN A 68 22.40 4.63 10.28
N ALA A 69 21.09 4.84 10.22
CA ALA A 69 20.40 5.51 11.28
C ALA A 69 20.49 4.55 12.48
N LYS A 70 21.41 4.83 13.42
CA LYS A 70 21.33 4.21 14.73
C LYS A 70 20.06 4.74 15.36
N TYR A 71 18.96 4.02 15.21
CA TYR A 71 17.70 4.41 15.78
C TYR A 71 17.66 4.03 17.27
N CYS A 72 17.08 4.89 18.09
CA CYS A 72 16.82 4.56 19.49
C CYS A 72 15.52 3.77 19.54
N LEU A 73 15.61 2.44 19.74
CA LEU A 73 14.44 1.57 19.98
C LEU A 73 13.88 1.70 21.41
N ASP A 74 14.54 2.50 22.24
CA ASP A 74 14.24 2.59 23.65
C ASP A 74 13.10 3.60 23.87
N LEU A 75 11.91 3.08 24.14
CA LEU A 75 10.68 3.85 24.35
C LEU A 75 10.75 4.74 25.59
N GLU A 76 11.67 4.47 26.52
CA GLU A 76 11.86 5.23 27.76
C GLU A 76 12.87 6.37 27.59
N CYS A 77 13.57 6.42 26.45
CA CYS A 77 14.62 7.39 26.21
C CYS A 77 14.01 8.75 25.82
N SER A 78 14.01 9.69 26.78
CA SER A 78 13.47 11.04 26.58
C SER A 78 14.35 11.89 25.64
N PRO A 79 13.80 12.88 24.92
CA PRO A 79 14.56 13.75 24.01
C PRO A 79 15.70 14.52 24.69
N ASP A 80 15.60 14.79 26.00
CA ASP A 80 16.63 15.49 26.80
C ASP A 80 17.67 14.56 27.45
N SER A 81 17.63 13.26 27.15
CA SER A 81 18.54 12.25 27.74
C SER A 81 19.99 12.34 27.26
N GLY A 82 20.30 13.25 26.33
CA GLY A 82 21.62 13.32 25.68
C GLY A 82 21.89 12.16 24.71
N CYS A 83 20.85 11.42 24.31
CA CYS A 83 20.96 10.33 23.36
C CYS A 83 21.41 10.84 21.98
N LYS A 84 22.46 10.22 21.43
CA LYS A 84 23.03 10.53 20.10
C LYS A 84 22.40 9.72 18.95
N LYS A 85 21.39 8.90 19.25
CA LYS A 85 20.69 8.05 18.27
C LYS A 85 19.47 8.78 17.73
N LEU A 86 19.07 8.45 16.50
CA LEU A 86 17.87 9.01 15.88
C LEU A 86 16.64 8.40 16.58
N HIS A 87 15.84 9.21 17.24
CA HIS A 87 14.56 8.77 17.78
C HIS A 87 13.54 8.61 16.66
N ILE A 88 12.59 7.69 16.82
CA ILE A 88 11.54 7.46 15.82
C ILE A 88 10.75 8.75 15.56
N ASP A 89 10.55 9.56 16.59
CA ASP A 89 9.84 10.85 16.53
C ASP A 89 10.54 11.87 15.63
N ASN A 90 11.87 11.80 15.47
CA ASN A 90 12.62 12.68 14.57
C ASN A 90 12.35 12.39 13.08
N PHE A 91 11.70 11.27 12.75
CA PHE A 91 11.24 10.99 11.39
C PHE A 91 9.83 11.52 11.13
N PHE A 92 9.10 11.94 12.17
CA PHE A 92 7.71 12.40 12.07
C PHE A 92 7.54 13.93 12.14
N THR A 93 8.63 14.69 12.30
CA THR A 93 8.67 16.17 12.31
C THR A 93 9.79 16.64 11.38
N ASP A 94 9.66 17.45 10.35
CA ASP A 94 8.60 18.29 9.81
C ASP A 94 8.60 18.10 8.29
N GLN A 95 7.61 17.41 7.72
CA GLN A 95 7.08 17.99 6.49
C GLN A 95 6.20 19.12 7.01
N PRO A 96 6.41 20.40 6.61
CA PRO A 96 5.29 21.33 6.72
C PRO A 96 4.12 20.60 6.07
N ALA A 97 2.94 20.67 6.69
CA ALA A 97 1.73 20.29 5.99
C ALA A 97 1.73 21.13 4.71
N THR A 98 2.29 20.60 3.62
CA THR A 98 1.92 20.99 2.29
C THR A 98 0.45 20.65 2.33
N GLU A 99 -0.39 21.67 2.45
CA GLU A 99 -1.80 21.53 2.17
C GLU A 99 -1.84 20.69 0.91
N TYR A 100 -2.24 19.43 1.07
CA TYR A 100 -2.51 18.59 -0.06
C TYR A 100 -3.68 19.30 -0.69
N VAL A 101 -3.39 20.14 -1.69
CA VAL A 101 -4.38 20.56 -2.65
C VAL A 101 -4.62 19.29 -3.45
N PRO A 102 -5.75 18.59 -3.23
CA PRO A 102 -6.06 17.46 -4.08
C PRO A 102 -5.93 17.93 -5.53
N PRO A 103 -5.33 17.12 -6.43
CA PRO A 103 -5.42 17.42 -7.85
C PRO A 103 -6.90 17.66 -8.15
N PRO A 104 -7.24 18.69 -8.96
CA PRO A 104 -8.63 18.91 -9.33
C PRO A 104 -9.19 17.56 -9.79
N PRO A 105 -10.38 17.17 -9.30
CA PRO A 105 -10.97 15.89 -9.67
C PRO A 105 -10.88 15.78 -11.20
N PRO A 106 -10.42 14.63 -11.73
CA PRO A 106 -10.37 14.45 -13.17
C PRO A 106 -11.72 14.85 -13.73
N GLU A 107 -11.71 15.74 -14.72
CA GLU A 107 -12.90 16.27 -15.36
C GLU A 107 -13.86 15.11 -15.59
N GLU A 108 -14.95 15.09 -14.81
CA GLU A 108 -15.86 13.97 -14.80
C GLU A 108 -16.40 13.86 -16.22
N ALA A 109 -16.01 12.79 -16.93
CA ALA A 109 -16.71 12.39 -18.14
C ALA A 109 -18.20 12.46 -17.81
N PRO A 110 -19.03 13.14 -18.64
CA PRO A 110 -20.37 13.55 -18.25
C PRO A 110 -21.10 12.36 -17.64
N ARG A 111 -21.29 12.43 -16.32
CA ARG A 111 -22.02 11.43 -15.56
C ARG A 111 -23.41 11.38 -16.21
N PRO A 112 -23.90 10.22 -16.67
CA PRO A 112 -25.20 10.14 -17.32
C PRO A 112 -26.24 10.81 -16.42
N ALA A 113 -26.92 11.82 -16.95
CA ALA A 113 -27.78 12.76 -16.22
C ALA A 113 -29.09 12.14 -15.70
N THR A 114 -29.15 10.81 -15.60
CA THR A 114 -30.23 10.10 -14.96
C THR A 114 -29.70 9.54 -13.65
N PRO A 115 -30.29 9.88 -12.49
CA PRO A 115 -30.03 9.15 -11.28
C PRO A 115 -30.50 7.73 -11.54
N GLU A 116 -29.57 6.82 -11.81
CA GLU A 116 -29.87 5.41 -11.76
C GLU A 116 -30.33 5.16 -10.34
N THR A 117 -31.66 5.12 -10.19
CA THR A 117 -32.34 4.96 -8.92
C THR A 117 -32.09 3.52 -8.54
N TRP A 118 -30.91 3.25 -7.97
CA TRP A 118 -30.58 1.94 -7.46
C TRP A 118 -31.59 1.65 -6.36
N LYS A 119 -32.59 0.82 -6.70
CA LYS A 119 -33.62 0.40 -5.75
C LYS A 119 -33.10 -0.87 -5.09
N PRO A 120 -32.92 -0.87 -3.75
CA PRO A 120 -32.50 -2.08 -3.07
C PRO A 120 -33.54 -3.21 -3.28
N PRO A 121 -33.12 -4.48 -3.26
CA PRO A 121 -34.02 -5.61 -3.41
C PRO A 121 -35.21 -5.53 -2.42
N PRO A 122 -36.40 -6.00 -2.79
CA PRO A 122 -37.60 -5.90 -1.96
C PRO A 122 -37.51 -6.66 -0.61
N LYS A 123 -36.49 -7.50 -0.43
CA LYS A 123 -36.20 -8.26 0.81
C LYS A 123 -34.95 -7.78 1.54
N ALA A 124 -34.40 -6.62 1.20
CA ALA A 124 -33.23 -6.10 1.88
C ALA A 124 -33.59 -5.77 3.34
N LYS A 125 -32.94 -6.47 4.28
CA LYS A 125 -33.14 -6.29 5.73
C LYS A 125 -32.54 -4.99 6.27
N TYR A 126 -31.74 -4.31 5.45
CA TYR A 126 -30.93 -3.16 5.84
C TYR A 126 -31.25 -1.94 4.97
N CYS A 127 -31.13 -0.76 5.58
CA CYS A 127 -31.19 0.53 4.91
C CYS A 127 -29.77 1.04 4.64
N PHE A 128 -29.52 1.51 3.41
CA PHE A 128 -28.23 2.10 2.99
C PHE A 128 -28.34 3.62 2.73
N ASP A 129 -29.47 4.22 3.07
CA ASP A 129 -29.66 5.66 2.94
C ASP A 129 -28.99 6.38 4.10
N VAL A 130 -27.90 7.10 3.80
CA VAL A 130 -27.08 7.83 4.76
C VAL A 130 -27.85 8.99 5.42
N CYS A 131 -28.91 9.47 4.78
CA CYS A 131 -29.76 10.53 5.30
C CYS A 131 -30.95 9.97 6.11
N CYS A 132 -31.12 8.64 6.15
CA CYS A 132 -32.14 8.06 6.99
C CYS A 132 -31.66 8.14 8.45
N PRO A 133 -32.45 8.78 9.35
CA PRO A 133 -32.00 9.05 10.71
C PRO A 133 -31.76 7.79 11.57
N GLY A 134 -32.09 6.58 11.07
CA GLY A 134 -31.96 5.33 11.80
C GLY A 134 -32.87 5.26 13.04
N GLY A 135 -32.79 4.16 13.79
CA GLY A 135 -33.51 4.00 15.05
C GLY A 135 -34.81 3.21 14.97
N LEU A 136 -35.35 2.88 16.16
CA LEU A 136 -36.63 2.17 16.35
C LEU A 136 -37.84 2.92 15.74
N GLU A 137 -37.70 4.21 15.43
CA GLU A 137 -38.75 5.07 14.84
C GLU A 137 -38.44 5.51 13.40
N ALA A 138 -37.48 4.87 12.72
CA ALA A 138 -37.11 5.24 11.35
C ALA A 138 -38.28 5.06 10.37
N THR A 139 -38.51 6.07 9.54
CA THR A 139 -39.59 6.09 8.52
C THR A 139 -39.43 5.02 7.44
N CYS A 140 -38.21 4.48 7.24
CA CYS A 140 -37.93 3.45 6.24
C CYS A 140 -38.20 2.01 6.73
N GLY A 141 -38.39 1.81 8.04
CA GLY A 141 -38.73 0.50 8.64
C GLY A 141 -37.66 -0.60 8.49
N ARG A 142 -36.40 -0.24 8.17
CA ARG A 142 -35.28 -1.19 7.97
C ARG A 142 -34.17 -0.96 9.00
N LYS A 143 -33.38 -2.01 9.26
CA LYS A 143 -32.26 -1.94 10.23
C LYS A 143 -31.09 -1.14 9.65
N HIS A 144 -30.50 -0.28 10.48
CA HIS A 144 -29.26 0.44 10.23
C HIS A 144 -28.14 -0.10 11.13
N GLU A 145 -26.89 0.18 10.79
CA GLU A 145 -25.73 -0.18 11.61
C GLU A 145 -25.83 0.38 13.03
N SER A 146 -26.31 1.62 13.16
CA SER A 146 -26.55 2.30 14.44
C SER A 146 -27.57 1.60 15.35
N ASP A 147 -28.45 0.75 14.80
CA ASP A 147 -29.46 0.02 15.58
C ASP A 147 -28.88 -1.21 16.30
N PHE A 148 -27.65 -1.63 15.96
CA PHE A 148 -27.03 -2.82 16.55
C PHE A 148 -26.39 -2.58 17.92
N GLY A 149 -26.42 -1.35 18.43
CA GLY A 149 -25.97 -1.01 19.79
C GLY A 149 -24.50 -1.37 20.06
N LEU A 150 -23.68 -1.47 19.01
CA LEU A 150 -22.24 -1.67 19.13
C LEU A 150 -21.63 -0.30 19.46
N ALA A 151 -21.42 -0.08 20.76
CA ALA A 151 -20.60 1.01 21.28
C ALA A 151 -19.12 0.79 20.93
#